data_AF-A0A7K0LVX4-F1
#
_entry.id   AF-A0A7K0LVX4-F1
#
_cell.length_a   1.000
_cell.length_b   1.000
_cell.length_c   1.000
_cell.angle_alpha   90.00
_cell.angle_beta   90.00
_cell.angle_gamma   90.00
#
_symmetry.space_group_name_H-M   'P 1'
#
loop_
_entity.id
_entity.type
_entity.pdbx_description
1 polymer ?
#
loop_
_entity_poly.entity_id
_entity_poly.type
_entity_poly.pdbx_seq_one_letter_code
_entity_poly.pdbx_strand_id
1 'polypeptide(L)'
;VWAWNTAIALVCGDSVIWKPSELTPLTSLACSAILDRAIALAGAPSHVHQVVICDRASAAALVDDPRIALVSATGSERMGAEIAPRVAARFGSTLLELGGNNAAIVAPSADLDLAVRGIVFSAAGTAGQRCTTMRRVIVHESIADELVDRLERAYLGLPVGDPFDEGTLVGPLISAAAGARMQESIARAITDGGVLVAGGTLLDPDSPAAYMRPALVRMPMQTAVVREETFAPLLYVMTYSTLSEAIAMQNDVPQGLSSSIFTLDQREAEEFMSSSGSDCGIVNVNIGTSGAEIGGAFGGEKTTGGGRESGSDAWRAYMRRATNTINYSTSLPLAQGVNFG
;
A
#
# COMPACT_ATOMS: atom_id res chain seq x y z
N VAL A 1 -0.75 -2.88 -10.06
CA VAL A 1 0.02 -4.03 -9.54
C VAL A 1 0.26 -5.14 -10.56
N TRP A 2 -0.76 -5.73 -11.21
CA TRP A 2 -0.55 -6.79 -12.24
C TRP A 2 0.50 -6.42 -13.31
N ALA A 3 0.39 -5.20 -13.86
CA ALA A 3 1.32 -4.73 -14.89
C ALA A 3 2.77 -4.62 -14.40
N TRP A 4 3.00 -4.19 -13.16
CA TRP A 4 4.34 -4.11 -12.56
C TRP A 4 4.98 -5.51 -12.48
N ASN A 5 4.24 -6.48 -11.93
CA ASN A 5 4.71 -7.86 -11.85
C ASN A 5 4.94 -8.46 -13.23
N THR A 6 3.96 -8.35 -14.12
CA THR A 6 3.97 -9.04 -15.41
C THR A 6 5.04 -8.49 -16.34
N ALA A 7 5.19 -7.17 -16.40
CA ALA A 7 6.23 -6.57 -17.23
C ALA A 7 7.64 -7.02 -16.78
N ILE A 8 7.90 -7.01 -15.47
CA ILE A 8 9.20 -7.39 -14.89
C ILE A 8 9.45 -8.89 -15.02
N ALA A 9 8.49 -9.72 -14.62
CA ALA A 9 8.58 -11.18 -14.71
C ALA A 9 8.90 -11.63 -16.15
N LEU A 10 8.18 -11.11 -17.14
CA LEU A 10 8.38 -11.47 -18.54
C LEU A 10 9.79 -11.12 -19.04
N VAL A 11 10.33 -9.93 -18.69
CA VAL A 11 11.71 -9.56 -19.09
C VAL A 11 12.79 -10.29 -18.29
N CYS A 12 12.45 -10.76 -17.08
CA CYS A 12 13.29 -11.67 -16.28
C CYS A 12 13.28 -13.12 -16.82
N GLY A 13 12.40 -13.43 -17.78
CA GLY A 13 12.27 -14.75 -18.41
C GLY A 13 11.25 -15.68 -17.75
N ASP A 14 10.43 -15.16 -16.83
CA ASP A 14 9.37 -15.91 -16.17
C ASP A 14 8.08 -15.92 -16.99
N SER A 15 7.28 -16.98 -16.82
CA SER A 15 5.87 -17.00 -17.21
C SER A 15 4.97 -16.60 -16.05
N VAL A 16 3.78 -16.06 -16.33
CA VAL A 16 2.86 -15.53 -15.32
C VAL A 16 1.52 -16.26 -15.33
N ILE A 17 1.07 -16.72 -14.16
CA ILE A 17 -0.30 -17.14 -13.90
C ILE A 17 -0.95 -16.10 -13.00
N TRP A 18 -1.99 -15.43 -13.51
CA TRP A 18 -2.67 -14.35 -12.80
C TRP A 18 -4.04 -14.79 -12.29
N LYS A 19 -4.20 -14.80 -10.96
CA LYS A 19 -5.50 -14.88 -10.30
C LYS A 19 -5.95 -13.47 -9.87
N PRO A 20 -6.90 -12.82 -10.57
CA PRO A 20 -7.36 -11.48 -10.20
C PRO A 20 -8.35 -11.49 -9.02
N SER A 21 -8.71 -10.29 -8.56
CA SER A 21 -9.84 -10.11 -7.64
C SER A 21 -11.13 -10.56 -8.32
N GLU A 22 -12.00 -11.23 -7.56
CA GLU A 22 -13.35 -11.62 -8.00
C GLU A 22 -14.25 -10.42 -8.29
N LEU A 23 -13.89 -9.24 -7.77
CA LEU A 23 -14.63 -7.99 -7.97
C LEU A 23 -14.26 -7.27 -9.27
N THR A 24 -13.15 -7.64 -9.92
CA THR A 24 -12.65 -6.95 -11.14
C THR A 24 -12.19 -7.92 -12.25
N PRO A 25 -12.98 -8.94 -12.61
CA PRO A 25 -12.57 -9.92 -13.62
C PRO A 25 -12.48 -9.31 -15.02
N LEU A 26 -13.37 -8.35 -15.37
CA LEU A 26 -13.46 -7.79 -16.72
C LEU A 26 -12.21 -6.99 -17.12
N THR A 27 -11.66 -6.18 -16.21
CA THR A 27 -10.41 -5.46 -16.46
C THR A 27 -9.26 -6.44 -16.67
N SER A 28 -9.27 -7.56 -15.95
CA SER A 28 -8.24 -8.58 -16.02
C SER A 28 -8.27 -9.35 -17.35
N LEU A 29 -9.46 -9.74 -17.81
CA LEU A 29 -9.67 -10.37 -19.11
C LEU A 29 -9.29 -9.42 -20.26
N ALA A 30 -9.65 -8.13 -20.16
CA ALA A 30 -9.29 -7.14 -21.17
C ALA A 30 -7.76 -6.96 -21.29
N CYS A 31 -7.07 -6.82 -20.16
CA CYS A 31 -5.60 -6.76 -20.12
C CYS A 31 -4.95 -8.02 -20.71
N SER A 32 -5.45 -9.20 -20.36
CA SER A 32 -4.96 -10.48 -20.91
C SER A 32 -5.12 -10.53 -22.42
N ALA A 33 -6.30 -10.18 -22.94
CA ALA A 33 -6.56 -10.21 -24.38
C ALA A 33 -5.65 -9.26 -25.17
N ILE A 34 -5.30 -8.10 -24.60
CA ILE A 34 -4.33 -7.19 -25.20
C ILE A 34 -2.93 -7.81 -25.22
N LEU A 35 -2.51 -8.45 -24.12
CA LEU A 35 -1.22 -9.13 -24.03
C LEU A 35 -1.14 -10.34 -24.96
N ASP A 36 -2.20 -11.14 -25.08
CA ASP A 36 -2.28 -12.28 -26.01
C ASP A 36 -2.07 -11.85 -27.46
N ARG A 37 -2.64 -10.70 -27.86
CA ARG A 37 -2.39 -10.10 -29.17
C ARG A 37 -0.92 -9.72 -29.36
N ALA A 38 -0.29 -9.13 -28.34
CA ALA A 38 1.13 -8.79 -28.39
C ALA A 38 2.03 -10.05 -28.47
N ILE A 39 1.71 -11.09 -27.70
CA ILE A 39 2.39 -12.40 -27.74
C ILE A 39 2.33 -13.00 -29.15
N ALA A 40 1.14 -13.01 -29.76
CA ALA A 40 0.95 -13.52 -31.12
C ALA A 40 1.74 -12.72 -32.16
N LEU A 41 1.71 -11.39 -32.08
CA LEU A 41 2.47 -10.51 -32.99
C LEU A 41 3.99 -10.68 -32.85
N ALA A 42 4.47 -10.94 -31.63
CA ALA A 42 5.89 -11.16 -31.36
C ALA A 42 6.37 -12.58 -31.70
N GLY A 43 5.47 -13.53 -31.98
CA GLY A 43 5.80 -14.95 -32.14
C GLY A 43 6.30 -15.60 -30.84
N ALA A 44 5.90 -15.07 -29.68
CA ALA A 44 6.28 -15.59 -28.37
C ALA A 44 5.44 -16.84 -27.98
N PRO A 45 5.88 -17.63 -26.97
CA PRO A 45 5.13 -18.81 -26.52
C PRO A 45 3.69 -18.47 -26.09
N SER A 46 2.71 -19.24 -26.59
CA SER A 46 1.26 -18.94 -26.51
C SER A 46 0.64 -18.90 -25.11
N HIS A 47 1.39 -19.25 -24.07
CA HIS A 47 0.92 -19.33 -22.68
C HIS A 47 1.92 -18.74 -21.69
N VAL A 48 2.77 -17.82 -22.14
CA VAL A 48 3.71 -17.09 -21.26
C VAL A 48 2.96 -16.23 -20.22
N HIS A 49 1.69 -15.91 -20.47
CA HIS A 49 0.76 -15.33 -19.49
C HIS A 49 -0.59 -16.06 -19.58
N GLN A 50 -1.23 -16.30 -18.44
CA GLN A 50 -2.57 -16.86 -18.34
C GLN A 50 -3.36 -16.23 -17.20
N VAL A 51 -4.67 -16.04 -17.39
CA VAL A 51 -5.61 -15.63 -16.34
C VAL A 51 -6.41 -16.81 -15.85
N VAL A 52 -6.48 -16.97 -14.53
CA VAL A 52 -7.32 -17.99 -13.86
C VAL A 52 -8.36 -17.26 -13.03
N ILE A 53 -9.62 -17.32 -13.47
CA ILE A 53 -10.75 -16.80 -12.71
C ILE A 53 -11.24 -17.91 -11.78
N CYS A 54 -11.01 -17.76 -10.49
CA CYS A 54 -11.45 -18.72 -9.49
C CYS A 54 -11.73 -18.03 -8.15
N ASP A 55 -12.45 -18.72 -7.27
CA ASP A 55 -12.69 -18.24 -5.92
C ASP A 55 -11.44 -18.40 -5.03
N ARG A 56 -11.50 -17.85 -3.82
CA ARG A 56 -10.44 -17.99 -2.82
C ARG A 56 -10.09 -19.45 -2.51
N ALA A 57 -11.09 -20.34 -2.41
CA ALA A 57 -10.85 -21.74 -2.06
C ALA A 57 -10.06 -22.45 -3.16
N SER A 58 -10.40 -22.20 -4.41
CA SER A 58 -9.74 -22.76 -5.59
C SER A 58 -8.35 -22.16 -5.83
N ALA A 59 -8.13 -20.90 -5.46
CA ALA A 59 -6.83 -20.24 -5.57
C ALA A 59 -5.75 -20.87 -4.67
N ALA A 60 -6.15 -21.62 -3.63
CA ALA A 60 -5.24 -22.38 -2.78
C ALA A 60 -4.33 -23.34 -3.57
N ALA A 61 -4.85 -23.93 -4.65
CA ALA A 61 -4.07 -24.81 -5.51
C ALA A 61 -2.88 -24.10 -6.16
N LEU A 62 -3.00 -22.81 -6.53
CA LEU A 62 -1.89 -22.02 -7.05
C LEU A 62 -0.87 -21.70 -5.96
N VAL A 63 -1.33 -21.40 -4.75
CA VAL A 63 -0.46 -21.07 -3.62
C VAL A 63 0.39 -22.28 -3.21
N ASP A 64 -0.19 -23.48 -3.21
CA ASP A 64 0.48 -24.71 -2.77
C ASP A 64 1.27 -25.43 -3.88
N ASP A 65 1.16 -25.00 -5.14
CA ASP A 65 1.81 -25.67 -6.26
C ASP A 65 3.35 -25.55 -6.18
N PRO A 66 4.10 -26.67 -6.06
CA PRO A 66 5.55 -26.64 -5.95
C PRO A 66 6.25 -26.13 -7.23
N ARG A 67 5.53 -26.05 -8.36
CA ARG A 67 6.07 -25.53 -9.63
C ARG A 67 6.12 -24.00 -9.64
N ILE A 68 5.37 -23.33 -8.77
CA ILE A 68 5.34 -21.86 -8.67
C ILE A 68 6.42 -21.41 -7.68
N ALA A 69 7.58 -21.02 -8.19
CA ALA A 69 8.72 -20.61 -7.36
C ALA A 69 8.49 -19.29 -6.61
N LEU A 70 7.74 -18.36 -7.21
CA LEU A 70 7.41 -17.05 -6.63
C LEU A 70 5.89 -16.83 -6.63
N VAL A 71 5.34 -16.45 -5.48
CA VAL A 71 3.96 -15.94 -5.37
C VAL A 71 4.01 -14.47 -5.01
N SER A 72 3.65 -13.60 -5.97
CA SER A 72 3.38 -12.19 -5.70
C SER A 72 1.92 -12.00 -5.33
N ALA A 73 1.64 -11.46 -4.15
CA ALA A 73 0.29 -11.32 -3.62
C ALA A 73 0.06 -9.92 -3.04
N THR A 74 -0.91 -9.21 -3.64
CA THR A 74 -1.39 -7.91 -3.16
C THR A 74 -2.77 -8.03 -2.55
N GLY A 75 -2.96 -7.54 -1.32
CA GLY A 75 -4.26 -7.61 -0.65
C GLY A 75 -4.23 -7.24 0.82
N SER A 76 -5.17 -7.75 1.60
CA SER A 76 -5.23 -7.49 3.05
C SER A 76 -4.10 -8.19 3.81
N GLU A 77 -3.70 -7.66 4.97
CA GLU A 77 -2.77 -8.31 5.90
C GLU A 77 -3.19 -9.76 6.26
N ARG A 78 -4.49 -9.98 6.47
CA ARG A 78 -5.08 -11.32 6.70
C ARG A 78 -4.73 -12.32 5.59
N MET A 79 -4.79 -11.88 4.33
CA MET A 79 -4.47 -12.72 3.18
C MET A 79 -2.98 -13.10 3.20
N GLY A 80 -2.10 -12.14 3.46
CA GLY A 80 -0.65 -12.39 3.54
C GLY A 80 -0.28 -13.36 4.66
N ALA A 81 -0.90 -13.21 5.84
CA ALA A 81 -0.70 -14.11 6.98
C ALA A 81 -1.09 -15.57 6.68
N GLU A 82 -2.01 -15.80 5.74
CA GLU A 82 -2.40 -17.14 5.32
C GLU A 82 -1.54 -17.70 4.18
N ILE A 83 -1.14 -16.86 3.23
CA ILE A 83 -0.38 -17.28 2.04
C ILE A 83 1.10 -17.52 2.40
N ALA A 84 1.72 -16.63 3.15
CA ALA A 84 3.16 -16.66 3.39
C ALA A 84 3.64 -17.97 4.03
N PRO A 85 2.99 -18.50 5.10
CA PRO A 85 3.43 -19.75 5.72
C PRO A 85 3.28 -20.95 4.77
N ARG A 86 2.27 -20.97 3.91
CA ARG A 86 2.04 -22.07 2.95
C ARG A 86 3.11 -22.12 1.87
N VAL A 87 3.44 -20.96 1.31
CA VAL A 87 4.52 -20.86 0.31
C VAL A 87 5.87 -21.19 0.94
N ALA A 88 6.13 -20.70 2.15
CA ALA A 88 7.35 -21.02 2.89
C ALA A 88 7.47 -22.51 3.23
N ALA A 89 6.37 -23.19 3.59
CA ALA A 89 6.36 -24.62 3.91
C ALA A 89 6.82 -25.51 2.75
N ARG A 90 6.68 -25.03 1.52
CA ARG A 90 7.19 -25.70 0.30
C ARG A 90 8.45 -25.05 -0.27
N PHE A 91 9.16 -24.24 0.53
CA PHE A 91 10.38 -23.51 0.15
C PHE A 91 10.23 -22.58 -1.06
N GLY A 92 9.02 -22.09 -1.33
CA GLY A 92 8.78 -21.04 -2.32
C GLY A 92 9.12 -19.64 -1.80
N SER A 93 9.23 -18.69 -2.71
CA SER A 93 9.39 -17.26 -2.39
C SER A 93 8.05 -16.53 -2.45
N THR A 94 7.91 -15.50 -1.62
CA THR A 94 6.76 -14.59 -1.67
C THR A 94 7.20 -13.15 -1.88
N LEU A 95 6.38 -12.40 -2.60
CA LEU A 95 6.44 -10.94 -2.67
C LEU A 95 5.07 -10.46 -2.16
N LEU A 96 5.05 -9.85 -0.97
CA LEU A 96 3.81 -9.48 -0.29
C LEU A 96 3.66 -7.96 -0.25
N GLU A 97 2.58 -7.47 -0.86
CA GLU A 97 2.17 -6.07 -0.87
C GLU A 97 0.83 -5.94 -0.16
N LEU A 98 0.85 -5.77 1.16
CA LEU A 98 -0.33 -5.88 2.01
C LEU A 98 -0.89 -4.51 2.44
N GLY A 99 -1.68 -4.49 3.51
CA GLY A 99 -2.36 -3.30 4.01
C GLY A 99 -1.42 -2.18 4.47
N GLY A 100 -1.94 -0.95 4.45
CA GLY A 100 -1.23 0.25 4.87
C GLY A 100 -2.08 1.12 5.79
N ASN A 101 -1.49 1.57 6.91
CA ASN A 101 -2.09 2.54 7.82
C ASN A 101 -1.23 3.81 7.88
N ASN A 102 -1.18 4.49 6.74
CA ASN A 102 -0.22 5.54 6.44
C ASN A 102 -0.58 6.84 7.16
N ALA A 103 0.43 7.58 7.63
CA ALA A 103 0.24 8.89 8.23
C ALA A 103 1.09 9.99 7.60
N ALA A 104 0.65 11.23 7.83
CA ALA A 104 1.50 12.40 7.76
C ALA A 104 1.71 13.02 9.14
N ILE A 105 2.97 13.37 9.45
CA ILE A 105 3.31 14.29 10.53
C ILE A 105 3.22 15.72 9.98
N VAL A 106 2.57 16.63 10.70
CA VAL A 106 2.47 18.05 10.31
C VAL A 106 3.13 18.91 11.40
N ALA A 107 4.31 19.43 11.08
CA ALA A 107 5.15 20.18 12.01
C ALA A 107 4.71 21.65 12.16
N PRO A 108 5.14 22.36 13.23
CA PRO A 108 4.77 23.77 13.44
C PRO A 108 5.13 24.68 12.27
N SER A 109 6.21 24.35 11.56
CA SER A 109 6.75 25.12 10.44
C SER A 109 6.09 24.78 9.10
N ALA A 110 5.16 23.82 9.06
CA ALA A 110 4.56 23.35 7.81
C ALA A 110 3.84 24.46 7.04
N ASP A 111 4.00 24.46 5.71
CA ASP A 111 3.10 25.20 4.83
C ASP A 111 1.72 24.53 4.87
N LEU A 112 0.77 25.15 5.58
CA LEU A 112 -0.58 24.60 5.75
C LEU A 112 -1.39 24.56 4.45
N ASP A 113 -1.13 25.44 3.49
CA ASP A 113 -1.83 25.40 2.19
C ASP A 113 -1.35 24.21 1.35
N LEU A 114 -0.07 23.87 1.43
CA LEU A 114 0.48 22.65 0.84
C LEU A 114 -0.02 21.41 1.60
N ALA A 115 0.08 21.40 2.93
CA ALA A 115 -0.29 20.26 3.77
C ALA A 115 -1.77 19.90 3.58
N VAL A 116 -2.69 20.86 3.64
CA VAL A 116 -4.13 20.61 3.45
C VAL A 116 -4.42 19.96 2.09
N ARG A 117 -3.82 20.47 1.00
CA ARG A 117 -4.00 19.88 -0.34
C ARG A 117 -3.45 18.45 -0.41
N GLY A 118 -2.25 18.22 0.14
CA GLY A 118 -1.61 16.91 0.18
C GLY A 118 -2.40 15.89 1.00
N ILE A 119 -2.91 16.30 2.16
CA ILE A 119 -3.72 15.48 3.07
C ILE A 119 -5.06 15.12 2.40
N VAL A 120 -5.82 16.11 1.92
CA VAL A 120 -7.14 15.89 1.32
C VAL A 120 -7.05 14.96 0.12
N PHE A 121 -6.10 15.18 -0.79
CA PHE A 121 -5.91 14.30 -1.95
C PHE A 121 -5.53 12.86 -1.53
N SER A 122 -4.65 12.72 -0.54
CA SER A 122 -4.15 11.41 -0.10
C SER A 122 -5.16 10.62 0.74
N ALA A 123 -6.09 11.31 1.42
CA ALA A 123 -7.10 10.69 2.27
C ALA A 123 -8.42 10.42 1.52
N ALA A 124 -8.89 11.37 0.71
CA ALA A 124 -10.18 11.25 0.02
C ALA A 124 -10.07 10.65 -1.39
N GLY A 125 -8.92 10.78 -2.05
CA GLY A 125 -8.72 10.28 -3.41
C GLY A 125 -9.01 8.79 -3.53
N THR A 126 -9.68 8.38 -4.62
CA THR A 126 -10.11 6.97 -4.82
C THR A 126 -11.02 6.46 -3.69
N ALA A 127 -11.75 7.37 -3.04
CA ALA A 127 -12.56 7.08 -1.86
C ALA A 127 -11.77 6.33 -0.77
N GLY A 128 -10.50 6.68 -0.54
CA GLY A 128 -9.67 6.08 0.51
C GLY A 128 -9.34 4.59 0.33
N GLN A 129 -9.47 4.08 -0.89
CA GLN A 129 -9.26 2.67 -1.26
C GLN A 129 -7.92 2.44 -1.98
N ARG A 130 -6.91 3.26 -1.66
CA ARG A 130 -5.50 2.96 -1.98
C ARG A 130 -4.85 2.31 -0.77
N CYS A 131 -3.92 1.39 -0.99
CA CYS A 131 -3.03 0.92 0.09
C CYS A 131 -2.22 2.09 0.68
N THR A 132 -1.88 3.10 -0.13
CA THR A 132 -1.18 4.34 0.25
C THR A 132 -2.08 5.47 0.77
N THR A 133 -3.38 5.20 1.01
CA THR A 133 -4.32 6.21 1.54
C THR A 133 -3.81 6.76 2.87
N MET A 134 -3.82 8.07 3.04
CA MET A 134 -3.52 8.69 4.32
C MET A 134 -4.71 8.46 5.26
N ARG A 135 -4.47 7.74 6.36
CA ARG A 135 -5.51 7.38 7.34
C ARG A 135 -5.31 8.09 8.68
N ARG A 136 -4.09 8.56 8.94
CA ARG A 136 -3.72 9.27 10.17
C ARG A 136 -3.02 10.59 9.83
N VAL A 137 -3.31 11.63 10.60
CA VAL A 137 -2.54 12.88 10.65
C VAL A 137 -2.11 13.09 12.09
N ILE A 138 -0.82 13.32 12.27
CA ILE A 138 -0.18 13.57 13.57
C ILE A 138 0.32 15.01 13.53
N VAL A 139 -0.47 15.95 14.04
CA VAL A 139 -0.23 17.39 13.90
C VAL A 139 0.29 18.01 15.20
N HIS A 140 1.21 18.96 15.11
CA HIS A 140 1.70 19.62 16.30
C HIS A 140 0.58 20.44 16.98
N GLU A 141 0.51 20.38 18.32
CA GLU A 141 -0.56 21.02 19.10
C GLU A 141 -0.76 22.52 18.78
N SER A 142 0.32 23.23 18.45
CA SER A 142 0.29 24.68 18.18
C SER A 142 -0.46 25.08 16.90
N ILE A 143 -0.72 24.13 15.99
CA ILE A 143 -1.39 24.37 14.69
C ILE A 143 -2.56 23.40 14.46
N ALA A 144 -2.89 22.58 15.45
CA ALA A 144 -3.88 21.51 15.32
C ALA A 144 -5.28 22.04 15.00
N ASP A 145 -5.74 23.05 15.73
CA ASP A 145 -7.08 23.63 15.53
C ASP A 145 -7.20 24.28 14.15
N GLU A 146 -6.20 25.07 13.74
CA GLU A 146 -6.18 25.69 12.41
C GLU A 146 -6.19 24.65 11.28
N LEU A 147 -5.40 23.58 11.41
CA LEU A 147 -5.37 22.51 10.42
C LEU A 147 -6.73 21.80 10.35
N VAL A 148 -7.34 21.45 11.48
CA VAL A 148 -8.64 20.77 11.53
C VAL A 148 -9.73 21.62 10.88
N ASP A 149 -9.80 22.92 11.18
CA ASP A 149 -10.78 23.85 10.58
C ASP A 149 -10.61 23.97 9.06
N ARG A 150 -9.36 23.93 8.56
CA ARG A 150 -9.09 23.95 7.12
C ARG A 150 -9.48 22.62 6.46
N LEU A 151 -9.19 21.49 7.10
CA LEU A 151 -9.57 20.16 6.61
C LEU A 151 -11.07 19.96 6.60
N GLU A 152 -11.79 20.39 7.64
CA GLU A 152 -13.26 20.34 7.72
C GLU A 152 -13.89 21.05 6.52
N ARG A 153 -13.49 22.31 6.27
CA ARG A 153 -13.98 23.09 5.13
C ARG A 153 -13.71 22.40 3.79
N ALA A 154 -12.52 21.84 3.62
CA ALA A 154 -12.18 21.10 2.41
C ALA A 154 -13.06 19.84 2.24
N TYR A 155 -13.28 19.07 3.31
CA TYR A 155 -14.08 17.85 3.31
C TYR A 155 -15.55 18.11 3.00
N LEU A 156 -16.13 19.18 3.57
CA LEU A 156 -17.52 19.58 3.28
C LEU A 156 -17.73 19.97 1.81
N GLY A 157 -16.68 20.46 1.15
CA GLY A 157 -16.70 20.88 -0.26
C GLY A 157 -16.41 19.77 -1.28
N LEU A 158 -16.10 18.53 -0.85
CA LEU A 158 -15.73 17.47 -1.79
C LEU A 158 -16.94 17.01 -2.64
N PRO A 159 -16.85 17.07 -3.99
CA PRO A 159 -17.88 16.54 -4.87
C PRO A 159 -17.79 15.01 -4.92
N VAL A 160 -18.83 14.38 -4.37
CA VAL A 160 -19.04 12.93 -4.38
C VAL A 160 -20.10 12.61 -5.43
N GLY A 161 -19.82 11.70 -6.37
CA GLY A 161 -20.71 11.45 -7.50
C GLY A 161 -20.23 10.33 -8.43
N ASP A 162 -20.86 10.24 -9.60
CA ASP A 162 -20.50 9.26 -10.62
C ASP A 162 -19.04 9.48 -11.06
N PRO A 163 -18.17 8.44 -11.02
CA PRO A 163 -16.77 8.57 -11.42
C PRO A 163 -16.56 8.93 -12.91
N PHE A 164 -17.59 8.88 -13.76
CA PHE A 164 -17.53 9.33 -15.15
C PHE A 164 -17.84 10.83 -15.33
N ASP A 165 -18.40 11.50 -14.32
CA ASP A 165 -18.67 12.93 -14.38
C ASP A 165 -17.38 13.74 -14.12
N GLU A 166 -17.07 14.72 -15.00
CA GLU A 166 -15.82 15.51 -14.93
C GLU A 166 -15.61 16.25 -13.59
N GLY A 167 -16.70 16.58 -12.89
CA GLY A 167 -16.66 17.30 -11.61
C GLY A 167 -16.48 16.40 -10.38
N THR A 168 -16.54 15.07 -10.52
CA THR A 168 -16.45 14.15 -9.39
C THR A 168 -15.02 14.00 -8.91
N LEU A 169 -14.79 14.19 -7.61
CA LEU A 169 -13.49 13.93 -6.98
C LEU A 169 -13.49 12.64 -6.14
N VAL A 170 -14.65 12.21 -5.67
CA VAL A 170 -14.81 11.01 -4.84
C VAL A 170 -15.91 10.12 -5.41
N GLY A 171 -15.51 8.96 -5.94
CA GLY A 171 -16.45 7.93 -6.41
C GLY A 171 -16.99 7.06 -5.25
N PRO A 172 -17.67 5.95 -5.58
CA PRO A 172 -18.23 5.05 -4.57
C PRO A 172 -17.16 4.15 -3.93
N LEU A 173 -17.47 3.59 -2.77
CA LEU A 173 -16.76 2.43 -2.25
C LEU A 173 -17.04 1.19 -3.10
N ILE A 174 -16.13 0.22 -3.06
CA ILE A 174 -16.22 -1.01 -3.86
C ILE A 174 -17.46 -1.86 -3.54
N SER A 175 -18.03 -1.72 -2.33
CA SER A 175 -19.23 -2.46 -1.92
C SER A 175 -19.92 -1.82 -0.71
N ALA A 176 -21.19 -2.15 -0.50
CA ALA A 176 -21.94 -1.78 0.71
C ALA A 176 -21.27 -2.29 2.00
N ALA A 177 -20.64 -3.47 1.96
CA ALA A 177 -19.88 -4.01 3.09
C ALA A 177 -18.67 -3.13 3.48
N ALA A 178 -18.03 -2.46 2.52
CA ALA A 178 -16.99 -1.49 2.81
C ALA A 178 -17.56 -0.25 3.52
N GLY A 179 -18.75 0.22 3.08
CA GLY A 179 -19.47 1.30 3.76
C GLY A 179 -19.88 0.96 5.19
N ALA A 180 -20.38 -0.26 5.42
CA ALA A 180 -20.74 -0.74 6.76
C ALA A 180 -19.52 -0.78 7.70
N ARG A 181 -18.38 -1.29 7.23
CA ARG A 181 -17.12 -1.27 8.01
C ARG A 181 -16.65 0.16 8.33
N MET A 182 -16.80 1.08 7.39
CA MET A 182 -16.49 2.50 7.65
C MET A 182 -17.36 3.07 8.76
N GLN A 183 -18.67 2.81 8.75
CA GLN A 183 -19.60 3.23 9.79
C GLN A 183 -19.24 2.63 11.16
N GLU A 184 -18.89 1.33 11.19
CA GLU A 184 -18.45 0.65 12.41
C GLU A 184 -17.19 1.30 13.00
N SER A 185 -16.19 1.60 12.17
CA SER A 185 -14.96 2.28 12.61
C SER A 185 -15.22 3.69 13.12
N ILE A 186 -16.13 4.45 12.48
CA ILE A 186 -16.54 5.77 12.98
C ILE A 186 -17.22 5.65 14.35
N ALA A 187 -18.14 4.72 14.53
CA ALA A 187 -18.84 4.50 15.80
C ALA A 187 -17.89 4.07 16.93
N ARG A 188 -16.92 3.20 16.63
CA ARG A 188 -15.84 2.82 17.56
C ARG A 188 -14.97 4.02 17.91
N ALA A 189 -14.58 4.82 16.93
CA ALA A 189 -13.77 6.03 17.17
C ALA A 189 -14.48 7.04 18.09
N ILE A 190 -15.79 7.22 17.93
CA ILE A 190 -16.60 8.07 18.83
C ILE A 190 -16.66 7.49 20.24
N THR A 191 -16.82 6.16 20.36
CA THR A 191 -16.83 5.46 21.65
C THR A 191 -15.50 5.58 22.37
N ASP A 192 -14.40 5.60 21.62
CA ASP A 192 -13.03 5.82 22.08
C ASP A 192 -12.73 7.30 22.43
N GLY A 193 -13.74 8.18 22.41
CA GLY A 193 -13.63 9.60 22.75
C GLY A 193 -13.29 10.52 21.57
N GLY A 194 -13.32 10.00 20.34
CA GLY A 194 -13.15 10.78 19.12
C GLY A 194 -14.36 11.67 18.81
N VAL A 195 -14.11 12.76 18.10
CA VAL A 195 -15.13 13.69 17.61
C VAL A 195 -15.18 13.60 16.10
N LEU A 196 -16.34 13.25 15.54
CA LEU A 196 -16.59 13.32 14.10
C LEU A 196 -16.71 14.79 13.69
N VAL A 197 -15.69 15.30 13.01
CA VAL A 197 -15.61 16.70 12.56
C VAL A 197 -16.39 16.90 11.25
N ALA A 198 -16.23 15.98 10.29
CA ALA A 198 -16.90 16.08 9.00
C ALA A 198 -17.24 14.73 8.39
N GLY A 199 -18.30 14.70 7.58
CA GLY A 199 -18.66 13.61 6.67
C GLY A 199 -19.07 12.31 7.39
N GLY A 200 -18.65 11.17 6.84
CA GLY A 200 -18.99 9.86 7.40
C GLY A 200 -20.43 9.41 7.15
N THR A 201 -21.16 10.02 6.23
CA THR A 201 -22.54 9.68 5.90
C THR A 201 -22.66 9.02 4.53
N LEU A 202 -23.57 8.06 4.42
CA LEU A 202 -24.00 7.49 3.15
C LEU A 202 -24.89 8.50 2.43
N LEU A 203 -24.61 8.81 1.16
CA LEU A 203 -25.35 9.83 0.41
C LEU A 203 -26.76 9.36 0.08
N ASP A 204 -26.90 8.11 -0.33
CA ASP A 204 -28.16 7.51 -0.75
C ASP A 204 -28.23 6.06 -0.26
N PRO A 205 -29.01 5.78 0.80
CA PRO A 205 -29.22 4.43 1.32
C PRO A 205 -29.92 3.47 0.36
N ASP A 206 -30.68 3.99 -0.60
CA ASP A 206 -31.43 3.19 -1.56
C ASP A 206 -30.61 2.90 -2.83
N SER A 207 -29.45 3.55 -2.97
CA SER A 207 -28.53 3.32 -4.08
C SER A 207 -27.84 1.95 -3.96
N PRO A 208 -27.73 1.18 -5.06
CA PRO A 208 -26.92 -0.02 -5.07
C PRO A 208 -25.41 0.27 -4.93
N ALA A 209 -24.99 1.54 -5.09
CA ALA A 209 -23.61 1.99 -4.96
C ALA A 209 -23.35 2.65 -3.60
N ALA A 210 -22.21 2.32 -2.99
CA ALA A 210 -21.84 2.79 -1.65
C ALA A 210 -21.13 4.16 -1.70
N TYR A 211 -21.87 5.22 -2.04
CA TYR A 211 -21.36 6.60 -2.03
C TYR A 211 -21.28 7.15 -0.60
N MET A 212 -20.07 7.32 -0.10
CA MET A 212 -19.82 7.81 1.26
C MET A 212 -19.14 9.17 1.23
N ARG A 213 -19.57 10.10 2.08
CA ARG A 213 -18.80 11.32 2.36
C ARG A 213 -17.52 10.94 3.13
N PRO A 214 -16.32 11.34 2.68
CA PRO A 214 -15.09 11.17 3.45
C PRO A 214 -15.25 11.66 4.88
N ALA A 215 -14.76 10.88 5.85
CA ALA A 215 -14.88 11.18 7.27
C ALA A 215 -13.58 11.77 7.82
N LEU A 216 -13.72 12.79 8.66
CA LEU A 216 -12.65 13.39 9.44
C LEU A 216 -12.99 13.24 10.92
N VAL A 217 -12.15 12.53 11.67
CA VAL A 217 -12.35 12.28 13.10
C VAL A 217 -11.16 12.81 13.88
N ARG A 218 -11.39 13.73 14.81
CA ARG A 218 -10.36 14.19 15.76
C ARG A 218 -10.31 13.20 16.92
N MET A 219 -9.17 12.57 17.15
CA MET A 219 -8.98 11.56 18.18
C MET A 219 -8.14 12.13 19.34
N PRO A 220 -8.47 11.82 20.61
CA PRO A 220 -7.66 12.24 21.74
C PRO A 220 -6.32 11.49 21.82
N MET A 221 -6.25 10.27 21.25
CA MET A 221 -5.05 9.44 21.22
C MET A 221 -5.16 8.32 20.16
N GLN A 222 -4.05 7.61 19.91
CA GLN A 222 -3.98 6.48 18.98
C GLN A 222 -4.55 5.17 19.59
N THR A 223 -5.88 5.06 19.64
CA THR A 223 -6.60 3.87 20.13
C THR A 223 -6.58 2.70 19.13
N ALA A 224 -7.16 1.55 19.49
CA ALA A 224 -7.16 0.35 18.65
C ALA A 224 -7.76 0.59 17.25
N VAL A 225 -8.88 1.31 17.16
CA VAL A 225 -9.53 1.59 15.87
C VAL A 225 -8.67 2.47 14.94
N VAL A 226 -7.78 3.30 15.51
CA VAL A 226 -6.84 4.11 14.74
C VAL A 226 -5.68 3.27 14.20
N ARG A 227 -5.28 2.21 14.92
CA ARG A 227 -4.20 1.28 14.52
C ARG A 227 -4.66 0.26 13.47
N GLU A 228 -5.96 0.00 13.37
CA GLU A 228 -6.56 -0.92 12.41
C GLU A 228 -6.77 -0.26 11.04
N GLU A 229 -6.40 -0.95 9.96
CA GLU A 229 -6.74 -0.48 8.61
C GLU A 229 -8.25 -0.65 8.34
N THR A 230 -8.94 0.48 8.20
CA THR A 230 -10.26 0.53 7.55
C THR A 230 -10.09 1.01 6.12
N PHE A 231 -10.36 0.13 5.14
CA PHE A 231 -10.17 0.42 3.71
C PHE A 231 -11.29 1.31 3.13
N ALA A 232 -11.35 2.55 3.61
CA ALA A 232 -12.37 3.56 3.32
C ALA A 232 -11.78 4.99 3.56
N PRO A 233 -12.46 6.08 3.15
CA PRO A 233 -11.97 7.45 3.27
C PRO A 233 -12.25 7.97 4.69
N LEU A 234 -11.54 7.42 5.67
CA LEU A 234 -11.63 7.77 7.08
C LEU A 234 -10.26 8.26 7.56
N LEU A 235 -10.19 9.55 7.93
CA LEU A 235 -8.99 10.22 8.39
C LEU A 235 -9.08 10.53 9.89
N TYR A 236 -8.14 10.01 10.66
CA TYR A 236 -7.97 10.34 12.07
C TYR A 236 -6.94 11.46 12.24
N VAL A 237 -7.25 12.48 13.04
CA VAL A 237 -6.32 13.56 13.41
C VAL A 237 -6.00 13.47 14.89
N MET A 238 -4.72 13.42 15.23
CA MET A 238 -4.19 13.39 16.60
C MET A 238 -3.11 14.44 16.77
N THR A 239 -2.90 14.90 18.01
CA THR A 239 -1.89 15.91 18.32
C THR A 239 -0.60 15.30 18.87
N TYR A 240 0.51 16.03 18.75
CA TYR A 240 1.78 15.73 19.41
C TYR A 240 2.47 17.02 19.89
N SER A 241 3.44 16.91 20.80
CA SER A 241 4.22 18.06 21.30
C SER A 241 5.71 17.98 20.95
N THR A 242 6.29 16.79 20.71
CA THR A 242 7.69 16.65 20.26
C THR A 242 7.83 15.78 19.01
N LEU A 243 8.81 16.06 18.14
CA LEU A 243 8.99 15.26 16.91
C LEU A 243 9.23 13.77 17.21
N SER A 244 9.99 13.44 18.26
CA SER A 244 10.24 12.06 18.66
C SER A 244 8.95 11.32 19.06
N GLU A 245 8.00 12.02 19.71
CA GLU A 245 6.67 11.48 19.99
C GLU A 245 5.88 11.24 18.70
N ALA A 246 5.90 12.18 17.76
CA ALA A 246 5.23 12.02 16.47
C ALA A 246 5.77 10.83 15.67
N ILE A 247 7.09 10.64 15.66
CA ILE A 247 7.74 9.47 15.03
C ILE A 247 7.34 8.18 15.74
N ALA A 248 7.30 8.17 17.07
CA ALA A 248 6.85 7.01 17.83
C ALA A 248 5.39 6.65 17.51
N MET A 249 4.49 7.63 17.45
CA MET A 249 3.09 7.43 17.04
C MET A 249 2.97 6.93 15.60
N GLN A 250 3.77 7.49 14.67
CA GLN A 250 3.84 7.06 13.28
C GLN A 250 4.17 5.57 13.18
N ASN A 251 5.16 5.12 13.96
CA ASN A 251 5.69 3.76 13.93
C ASN A 251 4.85 2.77 14.79
N ASP A 252 4.04 3.24 15.74
CA ASP A 252 3.20 2.43 16.67
C ASP A 252 1.90 1.90 16.02
N VAL A 253 1.99 1.46 14.77
CA VAL A 253 0.99 0.66 14.05
C VAL A 253 1.66 -0.57 13.45
N PRO A 254 0.95 -1.70 13.30
CA PRO A 254 1.54 -2.92 12.76
C PRO A 254 1.99 -2.77 11.29
N GLN A 255 1.32 -1.92 10.49
CA GLN A 255 1.64 -1.67 9.09
C GLN A 255 2.87 -0.76 8.91
N GLY A 256 3.52 -0.82 7.74
CA GLY A 256 4.74 -0.06 7.46
C GLY A 256 4.89 0.32 5.98
N LEU A 257 3.81 0.71 5.30
CA LEU A 257 3.84 1.02 3.87
C LEU A 257 4.43 2.39 3.56
N SER A 258 3.68 3.47 3.84
CA SER A 258 4.08 4.83 3.51
C SER A 258 3.91 5.81 4.67
N SER A 259 4.79 6.80 4.70
CA SER A 259 4.81 7.87 5.67
C SER A 259 5.18 9.20 5.02
N SER A 260 4.76 10.30 5.65
CA SER A 260 5.07 11.66 5.21
C SER A 260 5.34 12.56 6.40
N ILE A 261 6.18 13.57 6.20
CA ILE A 261 6.25 14.74 7.07
C ILE A 261 6.04 16.02 6.24
N PHE A 262 5.23 16.95 6.74
CA PHE A 262 5.15 18.32 6.24
C PHE A 262 5.89 19.23 7.21
N THR A 263 6.98 19.84 6.75
CA THR A 263 7.84 20.72 7.55
C THR A 263 8.67 21.62 6.63
N LEU A 264 9.00 22.83 7.11
CA LEU A 264 10.00 23.70 6.49
C LEU A 264 11.35 23.65 7.23
N ASP A 265 11.46 22.86 8.30
CA ASP A 265 12.70 22.64 9.04
C ASP A 265 13.49 21.47 8.44
N GLN A 266 14.73 21.75 8.05
CA GLN A 266 15.60 20.76 7.41
C GLN A 266 16.03 19.64 8.36
N ARG A 267 16.17 19.90 9.67
CA ARG A 267 16.55 18.88 10.65
C ARG A 267 15.40 17.93 10.91
N GLU A 268 14.18 18.43 11.02
CA GLU A 268 12.98 17.58 11.16
C GLU A 268 12.80 16.66 9.95
N ALA A 269 13.00 17.19 8.73
CA ALA A 269 12.91 16.41 7.50
C ALA A 269 13.96 15.28 7.45
N GLU A 270 15.22 15.59 7.73
CA GLU A 270 16.30 14.59 7.75
C GLU A 270 16.13 13.57 8.89
N GLU A 271 15.73 14.00 10.09
CA GLU A 271 15.48 13.10 11.21
C GLU A 271 14.37 12.10 10.88
N PHE A 272 13.30 12.56 10.25
CA PHE A 272 12.20 11.71 9.80
C PHE A 272 12.63 10.67 8.74
N MET A 273 13.56 11.02 7.85
CA MET A 273 14.11 10.11 6.84
C MET A 273 15.27 9.23 7.35
N SER A 274 15.81 9.55 8.52
CA SER A 274 16.96 8.84 9.10
C SER A 274 16.60 7.44 9.61
N SER A 275 17.61 6.67 10.01
CA SER A 275 17.43 5.35 10.63
C SER A 275 16.65 5.36 11.95
N SER A 276 16.54 6.52 12.62
CA SER A 276 15.72 6.69 13.83
C SER A 276 14.35 7.29 13.54
N GLY A 277 14.05 7.58 12.27
CA GLY A 277 12.83 8.22 11.82
C GLY A 277 11.71 7.22 11.52
N SER A 278 11.04 7.41 10.39
CA SER A 278 9.97 6.53 9.96
C SER A 278 10.47 5.12 9.65
N ASP A 279 9.69 4.11 10.05
CA ASP A 279 9.96 2.69 9.77
C ASP A 279 9.21 2.13 8.55
N CYS A 280 8.73 3.02 7.68
CA CYS A 280 7.97 2.65 6.48
C CYS A 280 8.87 2.39 5.27
N GLY A 281 8.36 1.66 4.27
CA GLY A 281 9.09 1.42 3.03
C GLY A 281 9.14 2.64 2.10
N ILE A 282 8.16 3.54 2.19
CA ILE A 282 8.11 4.83 1.49
C ILE A 282 8.09 5.95 2.53
N VAL A 283 9.08 6.84 2.49
CA VAL A 283 9.25 7.95 3.45
C VAL A 283 9.36 9.27 2.69
N ASN A 284 8.36 10.13 2.87
CA ASN A 284 8.18 11.35 2.07
C ASN A 284 8.34 12.63 2.90
N VAL A 285 8.78 13.71 2.25
CA VAL A 285 8.84 15.07 2.82
C VAL A 285 8.07 16.02 1.91
N ASN A 286 7.11 16.76 2.47
CA ASN A 286 6.28 17.77 1.79
C ASN A 286 5.48 17.25 0.57
N ILE A 287 5.19 15.95 0.55
CA ILE A 287 4.26 15.29 -0.37
C ILE A 287 3.53 14.19 0.40
N GLY A 288 2.25 13.98 0.10
CA GLY A 288 1.44 13.00 0.82
C GLY A 288 1.91 11.55 0.65
N THR A 289 1.25 10.62 1.36
CA THR A 289 1.60 9.19 1.41
C THR A 289 1.42 8.44 0.09
N SER A 290 0.78 9.06 -0.91
CA SER A 290 0.66 8.49 -2.26
C SER A 290 1.76 8.94 -3.22
N GLY A 291 2.75 9.73 -2.76
CA GLY A 291 3.91 10.12 -3.55
C GLY A 291 4.85 8.94 -3.78
N ALA A 292 4.69 8.26 -4.91
CA ALA A 292 5.57 7.18 -5.38
C ALA A 292 5.53 7.14 -6.92
N GLU A 293 6.59 6.62 -7.53
CA GLU A 293 6.74 6.59 -8.99
C GLU A 293 7.42 5.30 -9.47
N ILE A 294 7.35 5.04 -10.78
CA ILE A 294 7.81 3.79 -11.40
C ILE A 294 9.28 3.49 -11.12
N GLY A 295 10.14 4.51 -11.05
CA GLY A 295 11.58 4.34 -10.82
C GLY A 295 11.94 3.88 -9.41
N GLY A 296 11.06 4.08 -8.43
CA GLY A 296 11.25 3.65 -7.04
C GLY A 296 10.82 2.21 -6.79
N ALA A 297 11.46 1.54 -5.83
CA ALA A 297 10.96 0.27 -5.30
C ALA A 297 9.71 0.55 -4.46
N PHE A 298 8.55 0.10 -4.93
CA PHE A 298 7.28 0.29 -4.22
C PHE A 298 7.06 -0.88 -3.25
N GLY A 299 6.80 -0.60 -1.98
CA GLY A 299 6.38 -1.59 -1.00
C GLY A 299 6.66 -1.15 0.43
N GLY A 300 6.40 -2.03 1.40
CA GLY A 300 6.43 -1.68 2.82
C GLY A 300 7.04 -2.72 3.73
N GLU A 301 7.22 -2.33 4.99
CA GLU A 301 7.80 -3.12 6.07
C GLU A 301 6.72 -3.67 7.02
N LYS A 302 7.17 -4.37 8.08
CA LYS A 302 6.30 -4.91 9.14
C LYS A 302 5.17 -5.78 8.56
N THR A 303 3.92 -5.59 8.96
CA THR A 303 2.80 -6.40 8.45
C THR A 303 2.39 -6.06 7.02
N THR A 304 2.97 -5.01 6.41
CA THR A 304 2.80 -4.75 4.96
C THR A 304 3.50 -5.83 4.11
N GLY A 305 4.48 -6.55 4.68
CA GLY A 305 4.93 -7.84 4.15
C GLY A 305 6.34 -7.89 3.56
N GLY A 306 7.05 -6.76 3.45
CA GLY A 306 8.46 -6.71 3.04
C GLY A 306 8.69 -6.84 1.53
N GLY A 307 7.64 -7.03 0.72
CA GLY A 307 7.74 -7.07 -0.74
C GLY A 307 8.23 -5.75 -1.33
N ARG A 308 8.75 -5.81 -2.56
CA ARG A 308 9.04 -4.63 -3.38
C ARG A 308 8.71 -4.88 -4.86
N GLU A 309 8.06 -3.92 -5.50
CA GLU A 309 7.64 -3.97 -6.90
C GLU A 309 8.15 -2.75 -7.70
N SER A 310 8.01 -2.82 -9.03
CA SER A 310 8.36 -1.76 -9.98
C SER A 310 9.86 -1.47 -10.09
N GLY A 311 10.36 -0.42 -9.43
CA GLY A 311 11.67 0.18 -9.75
C GLY A 311 12.85 -0.39 -8.97
N SER A 312 13.96 0.36 -8.97
CA SER A 312 15.25 -0.07 -8.41
C SER A 312 15.68 -1.46 -8.90
N ASP A 313 16.10 -2.34 -7.99
CA ASP A 313 16.45 -3.73 -8.24
C ASP A 313 15.36 -4.72 -7.80
N ALA A 314 14.09 -4.29 -7.72
CA ALA A 314 12.95 -5.16 -7.39
C ALA A 314 12.84 -6.38 -8.32
N TRP A 315 13.32 -6.27 -9.56
CA TRP A 315 13.43 -7.38 -10.52
C TRP A 315 14.22 -8.58 -9.99
N ARG A 316 15.12 -8.38 -9.00
CA ARG A 316 15.89 -9.47 -8.40
C ARG A 316 15.01 -10.50 -7.67
N ALA A 317 13.82 -10.11 -7.20
CA ALA A 317 12.87 -11.05 -6.60
C ALA A 317 12.30 -12.05 -7.61
N TYR A 318 12.33 -11.71 -8.90
CA TYR A 318 11.86 -12.51 -10.03
C TYR A 318 12.98 -13.37 -10.64
N MET A 319 14.16 -13.42 -10.00
CA MET A 319 15.29 -14.18 -10.51
C MET A 319 16.02 -14.91 -9.37
N ARG A 320 16.83 -15.91 -9.72
CA ARG A 320 17.75 -16.56 -8.77
C ARG A 320 19.18 -16.10 -9.00
N ARG A 321 19.90 -15.83 -7.90
CA ARG A 321 21.34 -15.52 -7.94
C ARG A 321 22.15 -16.81 -8.03
N ALA A 322 23.27 -16.78 -8.76
CA ALA A 322 24.27 -17.85 -8.77
C ALA A 322 25.67 -17.26 -8.58
N THR A 323 26.49 -17.91 -7.75
CA THR A 323 27.92 -17.59 -7.59
C THR A 323 28.71 -18.69 -8.28
N ASN A 324 29.42 -18.34 -9.35
CA ASN A 324 30.09 -19.33 -10.21
C ASN A 324 31.60 -19.18 -10.09
N THR A 325 32.28 -20.27 -9.72
CA THR A 325 33.74 -20.36 -9.75
C THR A 325 34.16 -21.19 -10.96
N ILE A 326 34.93 -20.59 -11.86
CA ILE A 326 35.49 -21.28 -13.03
C ILE A 326 36.99 -21.36 -12.85
N ASN A 327 37.49 -22.54 -12.50
CA ASN A 327 38.92 -22.81 -12.50
C ASN A 327 39.35 -23.25 -13.91
N TYR A 328 40.00 -22.34 -14.65
CA TYR A 328 40.57 -22.63 -15.96
C TYR A 328 42.06 -23.01 -15.89
N SER A 329 42.63 -23.15 -14.69
CA SER A 329 43.99 -23.66 -14.52
C SER A 329 44.01 -25.18 -14.54
N THR A 330 45.18 -25.77 -14.79
CA THR A 330 45.41 -27.21 -14.60
C THR A 330 45.78 -27.55 -13.15
N SER A 331 45.67 -26.60 -12.22
CA SER A 331 46.02 -26.77 -10.81
C SER A 331 44.79 -26.66 -9.92
N LEU A 332 44.80 -27.41 -8.82
CA LEU A 332 43.86 -27.24 -7.73
C LEU A 332 44.69 -27.10 -6.46
N PRO A 333 44.56 -26.00 -5.69
CA PRO A 333 45.24 -25.92 -4.42
C PRO A 333 44.70 -27.02 -3.50
N LEU A 334 45.57 -27.95 -3.13
CA LEU A 334 45.26 -28.93 -2.10
C LEU A 334 45.50 -28.28 -0.75
N ALA A 335 44.44 -28.21 0.06
CA ALA A 335 44.54 -27.68 1.41
C ALA A 335 45.37 -28.62 2.31
N GLN A 336 45.89 -28.09 3.42
CA GLN A 336 46.57 -28.85 4.48
C GLN A 336 47.92 -29.50 4.09
N GLY A 337 48.55 -29.08 2.99
CA GLY A 337 49.85 -29.62 2.56
C GLY A 337 49.79 -31.06 2.05
N VAL A 338 48.59 -31.59 1.82
CA VAL A 338 48.38 -32.92 1.27
C VAL A 338 48.72 -32.90 -0.23
N ASN A 339 49.56 -33.81 -0.67
CA ASN A 339 49.89 -34.04 -2.08
C ASN A 339 49.55 -35.50 -2.44
N PHE A 340 48.81 -35.69 -3.53
CA PHE A 340 48.40 -37.02 -4.01
C PHE A 340 49.35 -37.64 -5.06
N GLY A 341 50.46 -36.97 -5.39
CA GLY A 341 51.47 -37.45 -6.36
C GLY A 341 51.69 -36.48 -7.50
#